data_AF-A0A9P4W701-F1
#
_entry.id   AF-A0A9P4W701-F1
#
_cell.length_a   1.000
_cell.length_b   1.000
_cell.length_c   1.000
_cell.angle_alpha   90.00
_cell.angle_beta   90.00
_cell.angle_gamma   90.00
#
_symmetry.space_group_name_H-M   'P 1'
#
loop_
_entity.id
_entity.type
_entity.pdbx_description
1 polymer ?
#
loop_
_entity_poly.entity_id
_entity_poly.type
_entity_poly.pdbx_seq_one_letter_code
_entity_poly.pdbx_strand_id
1 'polypeptide(L)'
;MQITSILAALLLASPAIVTAAPVTSDNSISVANDVFARYENTCNPQFSTDPKKRAEQKAAEQRMKDLTKEYKAAEARCPKNALADFDKKSTNKQFKEKWKKNCTEGYTECAAKREAANKACVASGGKTDPGHANAVKFCKAQAAIWRKKVVK
;
A
#
# COMPACT_ATOMS: atom_id res chain seq x y z
N MET A 1 77.06 -5.48 30.04
CA MET A 1 75.86 -4.62 29.89
C MET A 1 75.12 -5.15 28.68
N GLN A 2 74.03 -5.92 28.79
CA GLN A 2 72.66 -5.44 29.05
C GLN A 2 72.41 -4.14 28.25
N ILE A 3 71.46 -4.05 27.32
CA ILE A 3 70.03 -4.24 27.51
C ILE A 3 69.37 -4.66 26.18
N THR A 4 68.53 -5.69 26.27
CA THR A 4 67.48 -6.09 25.33
C THR A 4 66.53 -4.95 24.97
N SER A 5 66.16 -4.81 23.70
CA SER A 5 64.90 -4.15 23.33
C SER A 5 64.21 -4.95 22.22
N ILE A 6 63.29 -5.80 22.68
CA ILE A 6 62.19 -6.38 21.92
C ILE A 6 61.18 -5.23 21.72
N LEU A 7 60.86 -4.86 20.48
CA LEU A 7 59.65 -4.08 20.21
C LEU A 7 58.81 -4.76 19.12
N ALA A 8 57.84 -5.53 19.63
CA ALA A 8 56.47 -5.69 19.17
C ALA A 8 56.16 -5.52 17.68
N ALA A 9 55.77 -6.65 17.08
CA ALA A 9 54.85 -6.67 15.95
C ALA A 9 53.55 -5.92 16.31
N LEU A 10 53.20 -4.91 15.51
CA LEU A 10 51.81 -4.52 15.27
C LEU A 10 51.54 -4.65 13.78
N LEU A 11 51.14 -5.85 13.37
CA LEU A 11 50.32 -6.03 12.18
C LEU A 11 49.03 -5.24 12.41
N LEU A 12 48.90 -4.09 11.77
CA LEU A 12 47.64 -3.37 11.63
C LEU A 12 46.71 -4.26 10.79
N ALA A 13 45.99 -5.15 11.47
CA ALA A 13 44.76 -5.71 10.96
C ALA A 13 43.83 -4.53 10.68
N SER A 14 43.81 -4.09 9.43
CA SER A 14 42.78 -3.19 8.95
C SER A 14 41.46 -3.91 9.17
N PRO A 15 40.51 -3.38 9.95
CA PRO A 15 39.16 -3.86 9.83
C PRO A 15 38.77 -3.60 8.38
N ALA A 16 38.61 -4.65 7.59
CA ALA A 16 37.81 -4.58 6.40
C ALA A 16 36.46 -4.06 6.89
N ILE A 17 36.22 -2.77 6.70
CA ILE A 17 34.90 -2.19 6.82
C ILE A 17 34.12 -2.88 5.72
N VAL A 18 33.50 -4.01 6.07
CA VAL A 18 32.38 -4.53 5.34
C VAL A 18 31.38 -3.38 5.39
N THR A 19 31.37 -2.58 4.34
CA THR A 19 30.24 -1.72 4.04
C THR A 19 29.10 -2.69 3.79
N ALA A 20 28.45 -3.11 4.87
CA ALA A 20 27.09 -3.59 4.80
C ALA A 20 26.38 -2.45 4.09
N ALA A 21 26.07 -2.68 2.80
CA ALA A 21 25.10 -1.88 2.10
C ALA A 21 23.94 -1.66 3.09
N PRO A 22 23.40 -0.44 3.21
CA PRO A 22 22.30 -0.21 4.11
C PRO A 22 21.22 -1.22 3.74
N VAL A 23 21.08 -2.25 4.57
CA VAL A 23 19.91 -3.09 4.56
C VAL A 23 18.84 -2.12 5.00
N THR A 24 18.16 -1.55 4.02
CA THR A 24 16.87 -0.92 4.22
C THR A 24 16.07 -1.97 4.96
N SER A 25 15.98 -1.83 6.28
CA SER A 25 15.21 -2.76 7.07
C SER A 25 13.80 -2.63 6.53
N ASP A 26 13.26 -3.74 6.04
CA ASP A 26 11.91 -3.91 5.52
C ASP A 26 10.85 -3.74 6.65
N ASN A 27 11.07 -2.80 7.57
CA ASN A 27 10.11 -2.39 8.57
C ASN A 27 8.95 -1.58 7.98
N SER A 28 8.90 -1.38 6.66
CA SER A 28 7.74 -0.79 5.97
C SER A 28 6.52 -1.72 5.89
N ILE A 29 6.62 -2.99 6.27
CA ILE A 29 5.47 -3.93 6.19
C ILE A 29 4.60 -3.91 7.45
N SER A 30 5.05 -3.30 8.57
CA SER A 30 4.25 -3.26 9.81
C SER A 30 3.14 -2.19 9.81
N VAL A 31 3.11 -1.31 8.81
CA VAL A 31 2.05 -0.28 8.67
C VAL A 31 0.93 -0.74 7.72
N ALA A 32 1.10 -1.83 6.99
CA ALA A 32 0.13 -2.29 5.99
C ALA A 32 -1.20 -2.79 6.59
N ASN A 33 -1.22 -3.14 7.88
CA ASN A 33 -2.43 -3.61 8.55
C ASN A 33 -3.39 -2.49 8.98
N ASP A 34 -2.92 -1.24 9.02
CA ASP A 34 -3.68 -0.10 9.55
C ASP A 34 -3.84 1.05 8.54
N VAL A 35 -3.34 0.88 7.32
CA VAL A 35 -3.69 1.74 6.18
C VAL A 35 -5.16 1.55 5.79
N PHE A 36 -5.83 0.45 6.17
CA PHE A 36 -7.22 0.21 5.75
C PHE A 36 -8.27 0.72 6.74
N ALA A 37 -7.96 0.74 8.04
CA ALA A 37 -8.87 1.23 9.08
C ALA A 37 -8.80 2.75 9.28
N ARG A 38 -7.66 3.39 8.99
CA ARG A 38 -7.45 4.83 9.23
C ARG A 38 -8.23 5.78 8.31
N TYR A 39 -8.68 5.34 7.13
CA TYR A 39 -9.25 6.25 6.12
C TYR A 39 -10.77 6.18 5.96
N GLU A 40 -11.49 5.49 6.84
CA GLU A 40 -12.97 5.46 6.76
C GLU A 40 -13.62 6.81 7.16
N ASN A 41 -12.90 7.67 7.89
CA ASN A 41 -13.40 8.95 8.41
C ASN A 41 -12.77 10.20 7.74
N THR A 42 -12.09 10.06 6.62
CA THR A 42 -11.28 11.17 6.08
C THR A 42 -12.09 12.20 5.28
N CYS A 43 -13.28 11.82 4.81
CA CYS A 43 -14.20 12.77 4.22
C CYS A 43 -15.02 13.44 5.32
N ASN A 44 -14.71 14.71 5.65
CA ASN A 44 -15.47 15.52 6.59
C ASN A 44 -16.30 16.58 5.83
N PRO A 45 -17.47 16.21 5.27
CA PRO A 45 -18.28 17.12 4.48
C PRO A 45 -18.91 18.23 5.32
N GLN A 46 -18.78 19.47 4.85
CA GLN A 46 -19.54 20.60 5.39
C GLN A 46 -20.78 20.85 4.55
N PHE A 47 -21.95 20.56 5.12
CA PHE A 47 -23.23 20.72 4.43
C PHE A 47 -23.67 22.18 4.34
N SER A 48 -24.21 22.54 3.18
CA SER A 48 -24.81 23.84 2.92
C SER A 48 -26.08 24.04 3.75
N THR A 49 -26.39 25.30 4.07
CA THR A 49 -27.68 25.73 4.61
C THR A 49 -28.76 25.80 3.53
N ASP A 50 -28.38 25.93 2.26
CA ASP A 50 -29.27 25.86 1.10
C ASP A 50 -29.83 24.42 0.96
N PRO A 51 -31.17 24.23 0.99
CA PRO A 51 -31.78 22.90 0.92
C PRO A 51 -31.46 22.12 -0.36
N LYS A 52 -31.35 22.80 -1.51
CA LYS A 52 -31.08 22.18 -2.80
C LYS A 52 -29.62 21.69 -2.85
N LYS A 53 -28.68 22.56 -2.47
CA LYS A 53 -27.25 22.19 -2.39
C LYS A 53 -27.01 21.09 -1.35
N ARG A 54 -27.72 21.14 -0.21
CA ARG A 54 -27.66 20.11 0.81
C ARG A 54 -28.13 18.74 0.28
N ALA A 55 -29.19 18.70 -0.52
CA ALA A 55 -29.66 17.46 -1.13
C ALA A 55 -28.62 16.86 -2.09
N GLU A 56 -28.01 17.71 -2.95
CA GLU A 56 -26.92 17.31 -3.85
C GLU A 56 -25.70 16.78 -3.09
N GLN A 57 -25.29 17.47 -2.01
CA GLN A 57 -24.18 17.04 -1.16
C GLN A 57 -24.45 15.70 -0.47
N LYS A 58 -25.69 15.46 0.00
CA LYS A 58 -26.09 14.18 0.60
C LYS A 58 -26.07 13.04 -0.43
N ALA A 59 -26.50 13.30 -1.66
CA ALA A 59 -26.40 12.31 -2.74
C ALA A 59 -24.94 11.98 -3.07
N ALA A 60 -24.06 12.99 -3.10
CA ALA A 60 -22.63 12.79 -3.27
C ALA A 60 -21.99 12.01 -2.10
N GLU A 61 -22.38 12.30 -0.86
CA GLU A 61 -21.93 11.56 0.32
C GLU A 61 -22.37 10.10 0.26
N GLN A 62 -23.62 9.83 -0.13
CA GLN A 62 -24.10 8.47 -0.31
C GLN A 62 -23.31 7.75 -1.40
N ARG A 63 -23.05 8.41 -2.54
CA ARG A 63 -22.24 7.85 -3.61
C ARG A 63 -20.83 7.52 -3.14
N MET A 64 -20.22 8.36 -2.32
CA MET A 64 -18.92 8.11 -1.70
C MET A 64 -18.96 6.88 -0.80
N LYS A 65 -19.98 6.71 0.05
CA LYS A 65 -20.16 5.51 0.90
C LYS A 65 -20.30 4.23 0.07
N ASP A 66 -21.02 4.28 -1.05
CA ASP A 66 -21.20 3.11 -1.91
C ASP A 66 -19.90 2.77 -2.64
N LEU A 67 -19.18 3.77 -3.16
CA LEU A 67 -17.84 3.58 -3.72
C LEU A 67 -16.85 3.03 -2.69
N THR A 68 -17.01 3.38 -1.41
CA THR A 68 -16.23 2.81 -0.31
C THR A 68 -16.45 1.32 -0.15
N LYS A 69 -17.69 0.85 -0.22
CA LYS A 69 -18.00 -0.57 -0.22
C LYS A 69 -17.43 -1.26 -1.46
N GLU A 70 -17.58 -0.63 -2.63
CA GLU A 70 -17.09 -1.17 -3.91
C GLU A 70 -15.56 -1.33 -3.91
N TYR A 71 -14.79 -0.32 -3.46
CA TYR A 71 -13.33 -0.46 -3.44
C TYR A 71 -12.87 -1.50 -2.43
N LYS A 72 -13.53 -1.63 -1.26
CA LYS A 72 -13.20 -2.67 -0.26
C LYS A 72 -13.44 -4.07 -0.83
N ALA A 73 -14.56 -4.24 -1.53
CA ALA A 73 -14.87 -5.51 -2.19
C ALA A 73 -13.87 -5.83 -3.32
N ALA A 74 -13.49 -4.83 -4.11
CA ALA A 74 -12.48 -5.00 -5.15
C ALA A 74 -11.11 -5.40 -4.58
N GLU A 75 -10.70 -4.75 -3.48
CA GLU A 75 -9.45 -5.06 -2.79
C GLU A 75 -9.45 -6.49 -2.20
N ALA A 76 -10.58 -6.92 -1.62
CA ALA A 76 -10.75 -8.26 -1.05
C ALA A 76 -10.69 -9.39 -2.09
N ARG A 77 -10.79 -9.11 -3.40
CA ARG A 77 -10.56 -10.11 -4.46
C ARG A 77 -9.12 -10.64 -4.45
N CYS A 78 -8.18 -9.85 -3.93
CA CYS A 78 -6.82 -10.30 -3.67
C CYS A 78 -6.69 -10.70 -2.18
N PRO A 79 -6.56 -12.01 -1.86
CA PRO A 79 -6.39 -12.42 -0.47
C PRO A 79 -5.14 -11.77 0.15
N LYS A 80 -5.18 -11.43 1.45
CA LYS A 80 -4.05 -10.80 2.14
C LYS A 80 -2.75 -11.62 2.04
N ASN A 81 -2.87 -12.95 2.05
CA ASN A 81 -1.74 -13.87 1.95
C ASN A 81 -1.38 -14.21 0.51
N ALA A 82 -2.03 -13.61 -0.49
CA ALA A 82 -1.87 -13.99 -1.88
C ALA A 82 -0.43 -13.85 -2.37
N LEU A 83 0.30 -12.82 -1.92
CA LEU A 83 1.72 -12.70 -2.29
C LEU A 83 2.57 -13.84 -1.72
N ALA A 84 2.38 -14.19 -0.45
CA ALA A 84 3.15 -15.25 0.21
C ALA A 84 2.84 -16.63 -0.40
N ASP A 85 1.57 -16.91 -0.64
CA ASP A 85 1.11 -18.19 -1.17
C ASP A 85 1.41 -18.33 -2.69
N PHE A 86 1.51 -17.21 -3.44
CA PHE A 86 1.86 -17.21 -4.86
C PHE A 86 3.29 -17.72 -5.09
N ASP A 87 4.23 -17.28 -4.23
CA ASP A 87 5.64 -17.66 -4.33
C ASP A 87 5.94 -19.00 -3.64
N LYS A 88 5.21 -19.37 -2.57
CA LYS A 88 5.52 -20.56 -1.75
C LYS A 88 4.72 -21.82 -2.06
N LYS A 89 3.45 -21.73 -2.49
CA LYS A 89 2.51 -22.87 -2.36
C LYS A 89 1.90 -23.37 -3.66
N SER A 90 1.98 -22.62 -4.75
CA SER A 90 1.33 -23.05 -5.98
C SER A 90 2.34 -23.61 -6.98
N THR A 91 2.44 -24.92 -7.11
CA THR A 91 2.99 -25.56 -8.32
C THR A 91 1.96 -25.55 -9.46
N ASN A 92 0.72 -25.15 -9.18
CA ASN A 92 -0.38 -25.11 -10.14
C ASN A 92 -0.40 -23.76 -10.89
N LYS A 93 0.05 -23.81 -12.15
CA LYS A 93 0.05 -22.68 -13.08
C LYS A 93 -1.29 -21.96 -13.18
N GLN A 94 -2.41 -22.69 -13.30
CA GLN A 94 -3.76 -22.11 -13.43
C GLN A 94 -4.17 -21.32 -12.19
N PHE A 95 -3.77 -21.79 -11.00
CA PHE A 95 -4.04 -21.08 -9.76
C PHE A 95 -3.27 -19.77 -9.67
N LYS A 96 -1.99 -19.78 -10.04
CA LYS A 96 -1.17 -18.56 -10.16
C LYS A 96 -1.76 -17.58 -11.17
N GLU A 97 -2.19 -18.04 -12.34
CA GLU A 97 -2.83 -17.20 -13.35
C GLU A 97 -4.10 -16.54 -12.81
N LYS A 98 -4.97 -17.32 -12.16
CA LYS A 98 -6.18 -16.81 -11.53
C LYS A 98 -5.88 -15.76 -10.47
N TRP A 99 -4.88 -15.99 -9.62
CA TRP A 99 -4.47 -15.04 -8.59
C TRP A 99 -3.88 -13.77 -9.17
N LYS A 100 -2.96 -13.90 -10.13
CA LYS A 100 -2.39 -12.75 -10.83
C LYS A 100 -3.49 -11.89 -11.46
N LYS A 101 -4.47 -12.52 -12.12
CA LYS A 101 -5.63 -11.86 -12.70
C LYS A 101 -6.47 -11.16 -11.63
N ASN A 102 -6.98 -11.91 -10.65
CA ASN A 102 -7.86 -11.39 -9.60
C ASN A 102 -7.22 -10.23 -8.82
N CYS A 103 -5.94 -10.34 -8.49
CA CYS A 103 -5.23 -9.29 -7.77
C CYS A 103 -4.93 -8.07 -8.64
N THR A 104 -4.53 -8.26 -9.90
CA THR A 104 -4.32 -7.14 -10.82
C THR A 104 -5.62 -6.37 -11.06
N GLU A 105 -6.71 -7.08 -11.34
CA GLU A 105 -8.02 -6.50 -11.59
C GLU A 105 -8.58 -5.85 -10.31
N GLY A 106 -8.55 -6.56 -9.18
CA GLY A 106 -9.04 -6.07 -7.90
C GLY A 106 -8.35 -4.78 -7.45
N TYR A 107 -7.01 -4.71 -7.54
CA TYR A 107 -6.29 -3.50 -7.17
C TYR A 107 -6.43 -2.36 -8.20
N THR A 108 -6.63 -2.68 -9.49
CA THR A 108 -6.93 -1.65 -10.50
C THR A 108 -8.30 -1.03 -10.26
N GLU A 109 -9.30 -1.86 -9.99
CA GLU A 109 -10.65 -1.41 -9.62
C GLU A 109 -10.63 -0.65 -8.29
N CYS A 110 -9.89 -1.13 -7.28
CA CYS A 110 -9.69 -0.39 -6.03
C CYS A 110 -9.22 1.05 -6.29
N ALA A 111 -8.17 1.23 -7.11
CA ALA A 111 -7.64 2.56 -7.41
C ALA A 111 -8.68 3.46 -8.08
N ALA A 112 -9.39 2.96 -9.10
CA ALA A 112 -10.41 3.71 -9.81
C ALA A 112 -11.59 4.10 -8.90
N LYS A 113 -12.06 3.18 -8.06
CA LYS A 113 -13.17 3.42 -7.13
C LYS A 113 -12.78 4.37 -6.00
N ARG A 114 -11.55 4.29 -5.48
CA ARG A 114 -11.02 5.27 -4.52
C ARG A 114 -10.90 6.66 -5.13
N GLU A 115 -10.42 6.78 -6.38
CA GLU A 115 -10.39 8.08 -7.08
C GLU A 115 -11.80 8.66 -7.25
N ALA A 116 -12.79 7.83 -7.61
CA ALA A 116 -14.18 8.24 -7.69
C ALA A 116 -14.74 8.64 -6.31
N ALA A 117 -14.40 7.90 -5.24
CA ALA A 117 -14.84 8.21 -3.88
C ALA A 117 -14.27 9.55 -3.40
N ASN A 118 -13.00 9.83 -3.73
CA ASN A 118 -12.35 11.10 -3.44
C ASN A 118 -13.07 12.27 -4.14
N LYS A 119 -13.46 12.10 -5.42
CA LYS A 119 -14.25 13.10 -6.15
C LYS A 119 -15.62 13.30 -5.52
N ALA A 120 -16.30 12.22 -5.14
CA ALA A 120 -17.59 12.29 -4.47
C ALA A 120 -17.49 12.96 -3.08
N CYS A 121 -16.38 12.77 -2.37
CA CYS A 121 -16.09 13.48 -1.13
C CYS A 121 -15.99 15.00 -1.34
N VAL A 122 -15.28 15.45 -2.38
CA VAL A 122 -15.22 16.89 -2.70
C VAL A 122 -16.61 17.42 -3.07
N ALA A 123 -17.38 16.65 -3.85
CA ALA A 123 -18.74 17.02 -4.22
C ALA A 123 -19.73 17.07 -3.03
N SER A 124 -19.49 16.30 -1.96
CA SER A 124 -20.26 16.40 -0.72
C SER A 124 -19.85 17.58 0.17
N GLY A 125 -18.87 18.38 -0.25
CA GLY A 125 -18.34 19.51 0.53
C GLY A 125 -17.21 19.12 1.49
N GLY A 126 -16.63 17.93 1.32
CA GLY A 126 -15.44 17.48 2.04
C GLY A 126 -14.14 17.94 1.39
N LYS A 127 -13.02 17.55 2.01
CA LYS A 127 -11.67 17.79 1.49
C LYS A 127 -10.92 16.46 1.38
N THR A 128 -10.14 16.32 0.32
CA THR A 128 -9.18 15.22 0.20
C THR A 128 -7.85 15.65 0.80
N ASP A 129 -7.27 14.78 1.62
CA ASP A 129 -5.97 14.97 2.27
C ASP A 129 -4.89 14.05 1.65
N PRO A 130 -3.64 14.09 2.12
CA PRO A 130 -2.59 13.18 1.65
C PRO A 130 -2.93 11.69 1.85
N GLY A 131 -3.75 11.35 2.85
CA GLY A 131 -4.24 10.00 3.10
C GLY A 131 -5.05 9.44 1.92
N HIS A 132 -5.96 10.24 1.37
CA HIS A 132 -6.75 9.88 0.19
C HIS A 132 -5.86 9.60 -1.03
N ALA A 133 -4.84 10.43 -1.25
CA ALA A 133 -3.90 10.25 -2.35
C ALA A 133 -3.03 9.00 -2.14
N ASN A 134 -2.57 8.77 -0.92
CA ASN A 134 -1.76 7.60 -0.57
C ASN A 134 -2.54 6.29 -0.73
N ALA A 135 -3.83 6.26 -0.38
CA ALA A 135 -4.68 5.09 -0.58
C ALA A 135 -4.84 4.71 -2.07
N VAL A 136 -4.98 5.70 -2.96
CA VAL A 136 -4.99 5.47 -4.42
C VAL A 136 -3.63 4.95 -4.90
N LYS A 137 -2.52 5.59 -4.46
CA LYS A 137 -1.16 5.16 -4.80
C LYS A 137 -0.89 3.73 -4.35
N PHE A 138 -1.34 3.35 -3.16
CA PHE A 138 -1.23 2.00 -2.65
C PHE A 138 -1.88 0.98 -3.59
N CYS A 139 -3.16 1.19 -3.97
CA CYS A 139 -3.83 0.26 -4.88
C CYS A 139 -3.14 0.21 -6.26
N LYS A 140 -2.65 1.34 -6.79
CA LYS A 140 -1.86 1.36 -8.03
C LYS A 140 -0.54 0.58 -7.90
N ALA A 141 0.18 0.74 -6.80
CA ALA A 141 1.43 0.05 -6.54
C ALA A 141 1.22 -1.47 -6.44
N GLN A 142 0.19 -1.91 -5.71
CA GLN A 142 -0.16 -3.32 -5.60
C GLN A 142 -0.54 -3.93 -6.95
N ALA A 143 -1.35 -3.24 -7.75
CA ALA A 143 -1.65 -3.69 -9.11
C ALA A 143 -0.39 -3.84 -9.97
N ALA A 144 0.56 -2.91 -9.85
CA ALA A 144 1.83 -2.98 -10.57
C ALA A 144 2.71 -4.16 -10.11
N ILE A 145 2.76 -4.44 -8.80
CA ILE A 145 3.46 -5.60 -8.24
C ILE A 145 2.89 -6.89 -8.84
N TRP A 146 1.56 -7.04 -8.85
CA TRP A 146 0.90 -8.23 -9.39
C TRP A 146 1.07 -8.38 -10.90
N ARG A 147 1.05 -7.30 -11.68
CA ARG A 147 1.36 -7.34 -13.12
C ARG A 147 2.75 -7.90 -13.41
N LYS A 148 3.74 -7.56 -12.57
CA LYS A 148 5.13 -8.00 -12.69
C LYS A 148 5.36 -9.45 -12.26
N LYS A 149 4.43 -10.08 -11.53
CA LYS A 149 4.57 -11.49 -11.12
C LYS A 149 4.63 -12.41 -12.34
N VAL A 150 5.59 -13.32 -12.35
CA VAL A 150 5.76 -14.31 -13.42
C VAL A 150 5.03 -15.59 -13.00
N VAL A 151 4.16 -16.08 -13.88
CA VAL A 151 3.58 -17.41 -13.74
C VAL A 151 4.55 -18.39 -14.39
N LYS A 152 5.23 -19.17 -13.55
CA LYS A 152 6.05 -20.31 -13.95
C LYS A 152 5.26 -21.59 -13.72
#